data_AF-A0AAW9R670-F1
#
_entry.id   AF-A0AAW9R670-F1
#
_cell.length_a   1.000
_cell.length_b   1.000
_cell.length_c   1.000
_cell.angle_alpha   90.00
_cell.angle_beta   90.00
_cell.angle_gamma   90.00
#
_symmetry.space_group_name_H-M   'P 1'
#
loop_
_entity.id
_entity.type
_entity.pdbx_description
1 polymer ?
#
loop_
_entity_poly.entity_id
_entity_poly.type
_entity_poly.pdbx_seq_one_letter_code
_entity_poly.pdbx_strand_id
1 'polypeptide(L)'
;MTERSSRSFDRGAVMRDRRAAHEWLMGEAVVDGLVRPVRAPVSADGIAAIDRSSRSSSPERAGVVRELKVDVAFADLRASRLNAKSLARKTGALRATSDGGFVYTAALQSPGATAVRVHFKSFRLPPATALYLFTENGQVFGPYGGRGPHDDGEFWSHTVMGDEVWLQLRRRGPVSDADLRATGFRIAGVGHLRPRFLEGFCDYNASCVRNAECGSDPTVADARDATAHMQWPSGPYMYICTGGLLADTAGSEIPYFLTANHCISKGKDARNLENFFQLTTSCESQSSSPHPCDDIFDHMSNHPQSLRTLGADILSTGRSADYTLFQLRESAPAGSAFLGWSSTPIAFDDGADLFRISHPGGAPQAYSEHTVDVSAGTCQSWPRGDRIYSRDVYGATEGGSSGSPVLNSAGQVVGQLSGACGTNVNDVCDAGSNATVDGAFAAYYDEVSQFLDPQGCTPQPENCGDGIDNDCDGLADELDPDCDQGGGYPPGAACEFDSDCASNKCKGKPGAKTCR
;
A
#
# COMPACT_ATOMS: atom_id res chain seq x y z
N MET A 1 1.84 -16.77 -13.92
CA MET A 1 0.94 -16.21 -14.94
C MET A 1 0.68 -14.76 -14.54
N THR A 2 0.69 -13.79 -15.45
CA THR A 2 0.30 -12.41 -15.14
C THR A 2 -1.19 -12.26 -15.40
N GLU A 3 -1.89 -11.60 -14.49
CA GLU A 3 -3.33 -11.40 -14.57
C GLU A 3 -3.66 -9.92 -14.60
N ARG A 4 -4.75 -9.55 -15.26
CA ARG A 4 -5.26 -8.18 -15.26
C ARG A 4 -6.60 -8.17 -14.54
N SER A 5 -6.83 -7.13 -13.76
CA SER A 5 -8.13 -6.94 -13.14
C SER A 5 -9.23 -6.98 -14.18
N SER A 6 -10.26 -7.77 -13.89
CA SER A 6 -11.49 -7.86 -14.68
C SER A 6 -12.23 -6.53 -14.87
N ARG A 7 -11.89 -5.50 -14.07
CA ARG A 7 -12.51 -4.17 -14.09
C ARG A 7 -11.73 -3.21 -15.00
N SER A 8 -12.36 -2.76 -16.08
CA SER A 8 -11.81 -1.70 -16.94
C SER A 8 -11.79 -0.33 -16.25
N PHE A 9 -10.71 0.43 -16.41
CA PHE A 9 -10.60 1.78 -15.88
C PHE A 9 -11.08 2.85 -16.89
N ASP A 10 -12.18 3.54 -16.61
CA ASP A 10 -12.63 4.71 -17.36
C ASP A 10 -12.24 6.00 -16.63
N ARG A 11 -11.07 6.54 -16.98
CA ARG A 11 -10.57 7.80 -16.43
C ARG A 11 -11.55 8.96 -16.65
N GLY A 12 -12.23 9.00 -17.80
CA GLY A 12 -13.16 10.08 -18.14
C GLY A 12 -14.38 10.08 -17.23
N ALA A 13 -14.95 8.92 -16.92
CA ALA A 13 -16.04 8.78 -15.96
C ALA A 13 -15.62 9.21 -14.56
N VAL A 14 -14.50 8.69 -14.05
CA VAL A 14 -14.01 9.02 -12.70
C VAL A 14 -13.80 10.53 -12.53
N MET A 15 -13.24 11.20 -13.54
CA MET A 15 -13.00 12.65 -13.47
C MET A 15 -14.30 13.47 -13.57
N ARG A 16 -15.34 12.98 -14.24
CA ARG A 16 -16.69 13.60 -14.23
C ARG A 16 -17.35 13.46 -12.87
N ASP A 17 -17.28 12.27 -12.27
CA ASP A 17 -17.86 12.00 -10.95
C ASP A 17 -17.17 12.86 -9.87
N ARG A 18 -15.84 12.97 -9.94
CA ARG A 18 -15.06 13.87 -9.09
C ARG A 18 -15.56 15.32 -9.20
N ARG A 19 -15.74 15.82 -10.43
CA ARG A 19 -16.20 17.18 -10.68
C ARG A 19 -17.60 17.40 -10.11
N ALA A 20 -18.53 16.47 -10.34
CA ALA A 20 -19.89 16.57 -9.81
C ALA A 20 -19.90 16.55 -8.27
N ALA A 21 -19.08 15.70 -7.64
CA ALA A 21 -18.94 15.66 -6.19
C ALA A 21 -18.33 16.96 -5.65
N HIS A 22 -17.32 17.51 -6.33
CA HIS A 22 -16.69 18.77 -5.96
C HIS A 22 -17.67 19.94 -6.06
N GLU A 23 -18.40 20.08 -7.15
CA GLU A 23 -19.42 21.12 -7.34
C GLU A 23 -20.50 21.05 -6.26
N TRP A 24 -20.96 19.84 -5.93
CA TRP A 24 -21.91 19.62 -4.85
C TRP A 24 -21.36 20.07 -3.49
N LEU A 25 -20.12 19.67 -3.15
CA LEU A 25 -19.46 20.07 -1.89
C LEU A 25 -19.26 21.58 -1.81
N MET A 26 -18.82 22.22 -2.91
CA MET A 26 -18.65 23.67 -2.98
C MET A 26 -19.99 24.40 -2.78
N GLY A 27 -21.08 23.88 -3.35
CA GLY A 27 -22.43 24.46 -3.21
C GLY A 27 -23.02 24.34 -1.81
N GLU A 28 -22.69 23.28 -1.06
CA GLU A 28 -23.18 23.09 0.31
C GLU A 28 -22.28 23.73 1.39
N ALA A 29 -21.02 24.02 1.07
CA ALA A 29 -20.02 24.52 2.02
C ALA A 29 -20.50 25.73 2.84
N VAL A 30 -20.15 25.72 4.13
CA VAL A 30 -20.42 26.83 5.05
C VAL A 30 -19.19 27.73 5.10
N VAL A 31 -19.19 28.79 4.29
CA VAL A 31 -18.03 29.69 4.09
C VAL A 31 -17.51 30.29 5.40
N ASP A 32 -18.39 30.63 6.34
CA ASP A 32 -17.99 31.13 7.67
C ASP A 32 -17.06 30.15 8.42
N GLY A 33 -17.16 28.85 8.13
CA GLY A 33 -16.34 27.81 8.71
C GLY A 33 -14.89 27.80 8.20
N LEU A 34 -14.62 28.49 7.09
CA LEU A 34 -13.30 28.61 6.48
C LEU A 34 -12.51 29.81 7.04
N VAL A 35 -13.18 30.80 7.65
CA VAL A 35 -12.57 32.05 8.12
C VAL A 35 -11.48 31.85 9.18
N ARG A 36 -11.55 30.76 9.96
CA ARG A 36 -10.59 30.42 11.02
C ARG A 36 -10.08 28.99 10.84
N PRO A 37 -9.12 28.78 9.93
CA PRO A 37 -8.59 27.44 9.68
C PRO A 37 -7.85 26.90 10.90
N VAL A 38 -7.88 25.58 11.07
CA VAL A 38 -6.97 24.88 11.98
C VAL A 38 -5.56 25.00 11.42
N ARG A 39 -4.67 25.70 12.12
CA ARG A 39 -3.28 25.90 11.69
C ARG A 39 -2.40 24.75 12.21
N ALA A 40 -1.68 24.12 11.30
CA ALA A 40 -0.72 23.04 11.56
C ALA A 40 0.69 23.43 11.04
N PRO A 41 1.32 24.49 11.58
CA PRO A 41 2.66 24.89 11.13
C PRO A 41 3.70 23.85 11.54
N VAL A 42 4.72 23.70 10.70
CA VAL A 42 5.92 22.89 10.96
C VAL A 42 7.09 23.82 11.30
N SER A 43 7.96 23.39 12.21
CA SER A 43 9.16 24.17 12.59
C SER A 43 10.22 24.14 11.49
N ALA A 44 11.10 25.15 11.48
CA ALA A 44 12.25 25.17 10.58
C ALA A 44 13.15 23.93 10.76
N ASP A 45 13.31 23.44 11.99
CA ASP A 45 14.06 22.20 12.27
C ASP A 45 13.37 20.96 11.68
N GLY A 46 12.04 20.92 11.73
CA GLY A 46 11.27 19.84 11.11
C GLY A 46 11.44 19.84 9.59
N ILE A 47 11.41 21.02 8.97
CA ILE A 47 11.68 21.21 7.54
C ILE A 47 13.12 20.80 7.22
N ALA A 48 14.11 21.25 7.99
CA ALA A 48 15.53 20.92 7.76
C ALA A 48 15.81 19.42 7.95
N ALA A 49 15.11 18.73 8.86
CA ALA A 49 15.23 17.29 9.06
C ALA A 49 14.71 16.47 7.87
N ILE A 50 13.84 17.06 7.05
CA ILE A 50 13.37 16.51 5.78
C ILE A 50 14.33 16.93 4.65
N ASP A 51 14.56 18.23 4.47
CA ASP A 51 15.30 18.76 3.32
C ASP A 51 16.79 18.37 3.33
N ARG A 52 17.34 17.92 4.46
CA ARG A 52 18.72 17.43 4.60
C ARG A 52 18.82 15.91 4.79
N SER A 53 17.71 15.16 4.72
CA SER A 53 17.80 13.71 4.82
C SER A 53 18.54 13.15 3.61
N SER A 54 19.40 12.17 3.87
CA SER A 54 20.08 11.46 2.79
C SER A 54 19.05 10.70 1.95
N ARG A 55 19.16 10.74 0.61
CA ARG A 55 18.34 9.90 -0.29
C ARG A 55 18.70 8.41 -0.20
N SER A 56 19.81 8.08 0.47
CA SER A 56 20.16 6.71 0.87
C SER A 56 19.57 6.30 2.22
N SER A 57 18.87 7.20 2.91
CA SER A 57 18.18 6.84 4.16
C SER A 57 16.99 5.94 3.85
N SER A 58 16.96 4.76 4.47
CA SER A 58 15.98 3.72 4.17
C SER A 58 15.08 3.48 5.39
N PRO A 59 13.75 3.72 5.30
CA PRO A 59 13.00 4.25 4.14
C PRO A 59 13.13 5.77 3.96
N GLU A 60 12.83 6.24 2.74
CA GLU A 60 12.97 7.64 2.33
C GLU A 60 11.93 8.52 3.02
N ARG A 61 12.36 9.64 3.63
CA ARG A 61 11.50 10.53 4.42
C ARG A 61 10.86 11.61 3.56
N ALA A 62 9.55 11.56 3.32
CA ALA A 62 8.86 12.54 2.47
C ALA A 62 8.21 13.75 3.18
N GLY A 63 8.21 13.74 4.52
CA GLY A 63 7.51 14.78 5.28
C GLY A 63 7.59 14.58 6.77
N VAL A 64 6.84 15.40 7.51
CA VAL A 64 6.74 15.33 8.98
C VAL A 64 5.31 15.18 9.45
N VAL A 65 5.15 14.52 10.59
CA VAL A 65 3.88 14.45 11.30
C VAL A 65 3.82 15.57 12.33
N ARG A 66 2.83 16.46 12.17
CA ARG A 66 2.47 17.47 13.14
C ARG A 66 1.30 16.99 13.99
N GLU A 67 1.53 16.71 15.26
CA GLU A 67 0.43 16.38 16.18
C GLU A 67 -0.50 17.58 16.41
N LEU A 68 -1.79 17.28 16.51
CA LEU A 68 -2.88 18.21 16.79
C LEU A 68 -3.85 17.61 17.83
N LYS A 69 -4.62 18.46 18.49
CA LYS A 69 -5.64 18.04 19.47
C LYS A 69 -6.92 18.85 19.26
N VAL A 70 -7.52 18.71 18.09
CA VAL A 70 -8.74 19.45 17.73
C VAL A 70 -9.93 18.50 17.75
N ASP A 71 -10.77 18.66 18.77
CA ASP A 71 -12.02 17.91 18.91
C ASP A 71 -13.16 18.60 18.17
N VAL A 72 -13.81 17.88 17.26
CA VAL A 72 -15.03 18.30 16.56
C VAL A 72 -16.18 17.41 17.05
N ALA A 73 -17.10 18.03 17.78
CA ALA A 73 -18.27 17.35 18.35
C ALA A 73 -19.50 18.24 18.30
N PHE A 74 -20.67 17.60 18.34
CA PHE A 74 -21.98 18.25 18.18
C PHE A 74 -22.93 17.97 19.36
N ALA A 75 -22.44 17.35 20.44
CA ALA A 75 -23.23 16.93 21.59
C ALA A 75 -23.88 18.09 22.39
N ASP A 76 -23.33 19.30 22.27
CA ASP A 76 -23.84 20.53 22.86
C ASP A 76 -24.95 21.18 22.04
N LEU A 77 -25.21 20.69 20.82
CA LEU A 77 -26.30 21.18 19.98
C LEU A 77 -27.64 20.52 20.31
N ARG A 78 -28.71 21.15 19.82
CA ARG A 78 -30.08 20.63 19.85
C ARG A 78 -30.64 20.71 18.44
N ALA A 79 -31.20 19.61 17.94
CA ALA A 79 -31.77 19.53 16.60
C ALA A 79 -32.84 20.61 16.38
N SER A 80 -33.66 20.88 17.40
CA SER A 80 -34.69 21.93 17.37
C SER A 80 -34.18 23.36 17.21
N ARG A 81 -32.87 23.60 17.38
CA ARG A 81 -32.24 24.93 17.23
C ARG A 81 -31.47 25.08 15.93
N LEU A 82 -31.27 24.00 15.18
CA LEU A 82 -30.61 24.07 13.88
C LEU A 82 -31.53 24.77 12.87
N ASN A 83 -30.96 25.68 12.11
CA ASN A 83 -31.67 26.42 11.06
C ASN A 83 -30.70 26.77 9.93
N ALA A 84 -31.20 27.40 8.87
CA ALA A 84 -30.41 27.70 7.67
C ALA A 84 -29.32 28.77 7.89
N LYS A 85 -29.33 29.50 9.01
CA LYS A 85 -28.27 30.45 9.34
C LYS A 85 -27.03 29.69 9.80
N SER A 86 -25.88 30.18 9.35
CA SER A 86 -24.58 29.69 9.80
C SER A 86 -24.42 29.88 11.31
N LEU A 87 -23.99 28.80 11.96
CA LEU A 87 -23.62 28.74 13.37
C LEU A 87 -22.13 28.47 13.46
N ALA A 88 -21.37 29.51 13.83
CA ALA A 88 -19.94 29.40 14.08
C ALA A 88 -19.64 28.47 15.26
N ARG A 89 -18.55 27.72 15.15
CA ARG A 89 -18.05 26.80 16.17
C ARG A 89 -16.62 27.17 16.55
N LYS A 90 -16.07 26.48 17.55
CA LYS A 90 -14.64 26.62 17.91
C LYS A 90 -13.74 26.35 16.70
N THR A 91 -14.10 25.35 15.91
CA THR A 91 -13.50 25.00 14.64
C THR A 91 -14.61 24.83 13.63
N GLY A 92 -14.56 25.55 12.52
CA GLY A 92 -15.58 25.47 11.46
C GLY A 92 -16.91 26.17 11.81
N ALA A 93 -17.91 25.91 10.96
CA ALA A 93 -19.28 26.38 11.12
C ALA A 93 -20.25 25.33 10.55
N LEU A 94 -21.50 25.37 11.00
CA LEU A 94 -22.55 24.49 10.48
C LEU A 94 -23.84 25.25 10.16
N ARG A 95 -24.69 24.67 9.31
CA ARG A 95 -26.08 25.11 9.07
C ARG A 95 -26.97 23.92 8.78
N ALA A 96 -28.27 24.06 9.05
CA ALA A 96 -29.27 23.07 8.61
C ALA A 96 -29.44 23.10 7.10
N THR A 97 -29.76 21.95 6.53
CA THR A 97 -30.06 21.76 5.10
C THR A 97 -31.56 21.53 4.89
N SER A 98 -32.06 21.79 3.68
CA SER A 98 -33.49 21.72 3.35
C SER A 98 -34.09 20.30 3.45
N ASP A 99 -33.25 19.27 3.43
CA ASP A 99 -33.62 17.87 3.64
C ASP A 99 -33.80 17.49 5.13
N GLY A 100 -33.73 18.46 6.04
CA GLY A 100 -33.84 18.25 7.49
C GLY A 100 -32.54 17.84 8.18
N GLY A 101 -31.44 17.76 7.41
CA GLY A 101 -30.11 17.45 7.89
C GLY A 101 -29.28 18.68 8.24
N PHE A 102 -27.95 18.51 8.23
CA PHE A 102 -27.02 19.63 8.36
C PHE A 102 -25.73 19.38 7.59
N VAL A 103 -25.05 20.49 7.31
CA VAL A 103 -23.69 20.51 6.77
C VAL A 103 -22.79 21.30 7.73
N TYR A 104 -21.60 20.78 7.97
CA TYR A 104 -20.54 21.42 8.73
C TYR A 104 -19.29 21.52 7.86
N THR A 105 -18.61 22.67 7.89
CA THR A 105 -17.39 22.92 7.12
C THR A 105 -16.31 23.49 8.02
N ALA A 106 -15.07 23.04 7.83
CA ALA A 106 -13.87 23.60 8.44
C ALA A 106 -12.69 23.54 7.47
N ALA A 107 -11.77 24.50 7.56
CA ALA A 107 -10.49 24.46 6.87
C ALA A 107 -9.38 23.98 7.83
N LEU A 108 -8.42 23.24 7.29
CA LEU A 108 -7.17 22.90 7.94
C LEU A 108 -6.03 23.30 7.01
N GLN A 109 -5.03 24.01 7.54
CA GLN A 109 -3.91 24.50 6.77
C GLN A 109 -2.58 24.10 7.42
N SER A 110 -1.68 23.53 6.65
CA SER A 110 -0.29 23.28 7.01
C SER A 110 0.63 24.08 6.07
N PRO A 111 0.90 25.37 6.38
CA PRO A 111 1.52 26.30 5.44
C PRO A 111 2.83 25.77 4.85
N GLY A 112 2.97 25.86 3.53
CA GLY A 112 4.17 25.43 2.79
C GLY A 112 4.26 23.92 2.55
N ALA A 113 3.21 23.15 2.87
CA ALA A 113 3.11 21.77 2.43
C ALA A 113 2.79 21.70 0.94
N THR A 114 3.35 20.70 0.26
CA THR A 114 2.89 20.30 -1.07
C THR A 114 1.63 19.46 -0.99
N ALA A 115 1.51 18.67 0.07
CA ALA A 115 0.34 17.83 0.31
C ALA A 115 0.14 17.62 1.80
N VAL A 116 -1.12 17.37 2.16
CA VAL A 116 -1.61 17.23 3.52
C VAL A 116 -2.34 15.90 3.65
N ARG A 117 -2.01 15.14 4.70
CA ARG A 117 -2.74 13.93 5.10
C ARG A 117 -3.27 14.10 6.52
N VAL A 118 -4.54 13.81 6.79
CA VAL A 118 -5.16 14.11 8.08
C VAL A 118 -5.31 12.84 8.91
N HIS A 119 -4.86 12.88 10.17
CA HIS A 119 -5.05 11.79 11.13
C HIS A 119 -6.31 12.01 11.96
N PHE A 120 -7.25 11.08 11.86
CA PHE A 120 -8.47 11.05 12.66
C PHE A 120 -8.36 10.05 13.81
N LYS A 121 -8.88 10.45 14.97
CA LYS A 121 -9.12 9.58 16.14
C LYS A 121 -10.52 9.76 16.67
N SER A 122 -11.02 8.76 17.40
CA SER A 122 -12.37 8.77 17.98
C SER A 122 -13.45 9.12 16.94
N PHE A 123 -13.22 8.72 15.68
CA PHE A 123 -14.11 9.00 14.56
C PHE A 123 -15.35 8.14 14.67
N ARG A 124 -16.52 8.79 14.73
CA ARG A 124 -17.81 8.12 14.83
C ARG A 124 -18.88 8.97 14.14
N LEU A 125 -19.46 8.42 13.10
CA LEU A 125 -20.52 9.04 12.33
C LEU A 125 -21.72 8.07 12.26
N PRO A 126 -22.93 8.50 12.65
CA PRO A 126 -24.13 7.67 12.51
C PRO A 126 -24.50 7.46 11.02
N PRO A 127 -25.36 6.48 10.69
CA PRO A 127 -25.82 6.23 9.32
C PRO A 127 -26.35 7.49 8.63
N ALA A 128 -26.15 7.66 7.33
CA ALA A 128 -26.48 8.90 6.58
C ALA A 128 -25.67 10.15 6.97
N THR A 129 -24.57 9.99 7.73
CA THR A 129 -23.56 11.02 7.97
C THR A 129 -22.24 10.60 7.32
N ALA A 130 -21.63 11.51 6.55
CA ALA A 130 -20.33 11.29 5.92
C ALA A 130 -19.44 12.52 6.02
N LEU A 131 -18.14 12.30 6.20
CA LEU A 131 -17.10 13.32 6.08
C LEU A 131 -16.43 13.22 4.71
N TYR A 132 -16.18 14.38 4.11
CA TYR A 132 -15.42 14.54 2.88
C TYR A 132 -14.21 15.45 3.15
N LEU A 133 -13.11 15.14 2.50
CA LEU A 133 -11.93 16.00 2.41
C LEU A 133 -11.81 16.48 0.98
N PHE A 134 -11.68 17.78 0.76
CA PHE A 134 -11.59 18.33 -0.59
C PHE A 134 -10.77 19.60 -0.62
N THR A 135 -10.35 20.00 -1.82
CA THR A 135 -9.65 21.26 -2.06
C THR A 135 -10.51 22.20 -2.86
N GLU A 136 -10.18 23.49 -2.83
CA GLU A 136 -10.76 24.46 -3.77
C GLU A 136 -10.51 24.04 -5.23
N ASN A 137 -9.36 23.41 -5.51
CA ASN A 137 -8.90 23.04 -6.84
C ASN A 137 -9.49 21.73 -7.41
N GLY A 138 -10.46 21.10 -6.73
CA GLY A 138 -11.23 20.00 -7.33
C GLY A 138 -10.94 18.59 -6.81
N GLN A 139 -10.01 18.40 -5.88
CA GLN A 139 -9.79 17.08 -5.29
C GLN A 139 -10.89 16.78 -4.27
N VAL A 140 -11.38 15.54 -4.25
CA VAL A 140 -12.42 15.09 -3.30
C VAL A 140 -12.12 13.66 -2.86
N PHE A 141 -12.09 13.44 -1.55
CA PHE A 141 -11.94 12.12 -0.93
C PHE A 141 -13.02 11.86 0.11
N GLY A 142 -13.34 10.58 0.29
CA GLY A 142 -14.50 10.10 1.02
C GLY A 142 -15.57 9.57 0.07
N PRO A 143 -16.80 9.33 0.54
CA PRO A 143 -17.27 9.58 1.90
C PRO A 143 -16.60 8.70 2.95
N TYR A 144 -16.08 9.30 4.02
CA TYR A 144 -15.72 8.58 5.24
C TYR A 144 -16.95 8.49 6.15
N GLY A 145 -17.42 7.29 6.45
CA GLY A 145 -18.60 7.03 7.29
C GLY A 145 -18.28 6.14 8.49
N GLY A 146 -19.29 5.87 9.33
CA GLY A 146 -19.17 4.92 10.44
C GLY A 146 -18.02 5.26 11.39
N ARG A 147 -17.13 4.30 11.62
CA ARG A 147 -15.89 4.46 12.40
C ARG A 147 -14.64 4.60 11.53
N GLY A 148 -14.81 5.02 10.27
CA GLY A 148 -13.74 5.16 9.29
C GLY A 148 -13.41 3.84 8.56
N PRO A 149 -12.41 3.85 7.66
CA PRO A 149 -12.07 2.72 6.79
C PRO A 149 -11.67 1.42 7.51
N HIS A 150 -11.30 1.50 8.78
CA HIS A 150 -10.86 0.34 9.58
C HIS A 150 -11.86 -0.05 10.69
N ASP A 151 -13.03 0.59 10.71
CA ASP A 151 -14.11 0.37 11.68
C ASP A 151 -13.75 0.47 13.19
N ASP A 152 -12.63 1.12 13.54
CA ASP A 152 -12.20 1.30 14.94
C ASP A 152 -12.14 2.76 15.41
N GLY A 153 -12.38 3.72 14.52
CA GLY A 153 -12.42 5.15 14.82
C GLY A 153 -11.08 5.85 14.71
N GLU A 154 -10.02 5.19 14.23
CA GLU A 154 -8.72 5.81 13.99
C GLU A 154 -8.21 5.52 12.58
N PHE A 155 -7.86 6.54 11.80
CA PHE A 155 -7.27 6.32 10.49
C PHE A 155 -6.56 7.57 9.99
N TRP A 156 -5.64 7.38 9.06
CA TRP A 156 -5.12 8.45 8.22
C TRP A 156 -5.94 8.52 6.95
N SER A 157 -6.44 9.72 6.60
CA SER A 157 -7.18 9.95 5.35
C SER A 157 -6.31 9.69 4.12
N HIS A 158 -6.91 9.74 2.94
CA HIS A 158 -6.16 9.99 1.71
C HIS A 158 -5.38 11.31 1.79
N THR A 159 -4.29 11.40 1.04
CA THR A 159 -3.45 12.59 0.89
C THR A 159 -4.07 13.55 -0.12
N VAL A 160 -4.17 14.81 0.29
CA VAL A 160 -4.72 15.90 -0.50
C VAL A 160 -3.59 16.84 -0.89
N MET A 161 -3.54 17.24 -2.16
CA MET A 161 -2.52 18.16 -2.67
C MET A 161 -2.84 19.60 -2.25
N GLY A 162 -1.80 20.39 -2.06
CA GLY A 162 -1.86 21.74 -1.50
C GLY A 162 -1.59 21.78 0.00
N ASP A 163 -1.47 23.01 0.51
CA ASP A 163 -1.20 23.28 1.91
C ASP A 163 -2.48 23.47 2.75
N GLU A 164 -3.66 23.42 2.10
CA GLU A 164 -4.97 23.55 2.71
C GLU A 164 -5.92 22.42 2.28
N VAL A 165 -6.67 21.90 3.24
CA VAL A 165 -7.74 20.92 3.02
C VAL A 165 -9.02 21.37 3.71
N TRP A 166 -10.15 21.25 3.02
CA TRP A 166 -11.47 21.51 3.57
C TRP A 166 -12.10 20.21 4.01
N LEU A 167 -12.62 20.21 5.23
CA LEU A 167 -13.38 19.12 5.81
C LEU A 167 -14.86 19.51 5.74
N GLN A 168 -15.68 18.70 5.07
CA GLN A 168 -17.12 18.88 5.05
C GLN A 168 -17.83 17.64 5.54
N LEU A 169 -18.56 17.80 6.65
CA LEU A 169 -19.41 16.76 7.21
C LEU A 169 -20.84 17.01 6.77
N ARG A 170 -21.44 16.03 6.10
CA ARG A 170 -22.82 16.08 5.66
C ARG A 170 -23.64 14.99 6.33
N ARG A 171 -24.69 15.39 7.05
CA ARG A 171 -25.76 14.50 7.53
C ARG A 171 -27.02 14.76 6.73
N ARG A 172 -27.51 13.75 6.00
CA ARG A 172 -28.75 13.79 5.20
C ARG A 172 -29.98 13.37 6.01
N GLY A 173 -31.12 13.96 5.67
CA GLY A 173 -32.41 13.64 6.31
C GLY A 173 -32.55 14.20 7.73
N PRO A 174 -33.73 13.99 8.37
CA PRO A 174 -34.02 14.48 9.71
C PRO A 174 -32.95 14.09 10.73
N VAL A 175 -32.45 15.08 11.48
CA VAL A 175 -31.45 14.89 12.54
C VAL A 175 -32.09 14.90 13.93
N SER A 176 -31.70 13.96 14.78
CA SER A 176 -32.08 13.92 16.20
C SER A 176 -30.94 14.41 17.12
N ASP A 177 -31.26 14.74 18.37
CA ASP A 177 -30.25 15.03 19.39
C ASP A 177 -29.31 13.84 19.64
N ALA A 178 -29.77 12.60 19.42
CA ALA A 178 -28.96 11.40 19.55
C ALA A 178 -27.92 11.31 18.43
N ASP A 179 -28.31 11.61 17.18
CA ASP A 179 -27.38 11.68 16.05
C ASP A 179 -26.28 12.70 16.29
N LEU A 180 -26.64 13.90 16.77
CA LEU A 180 -25.68 14.96 17.11
C LEU A 180 -24.69 14.53 18.20
N ARG A 181 -25.16 13.83 19.25
CA ARG A 181 -24.28 13.29 20.30
C ARG A 181 -23.37 12.16 19.81
N ALA A 182 -23.86 11.35 18.88
CA ALA A 182 -23.11 10.23 18.29
C ALA A 182 -22.11 10.70 17.22
N THR A 183 -22.23 11.93 16.73
CA THR A 183 -21.36 12.51 15.70
C THR A 183 -20.15 13.19 16.34
N GLY A 184 -18.95 12.77 15.95
CA GLY A 184 -17.73 13.50 16.28
C GLY A 184 -16.46 12.79 15.84
N PHE A 185 -15.37 13.55 15.85
CA PHE A 185 -14.03 13.07 15.54
C PHE A 185 -12.98 14.04 16.13
N ARG A 186 -11.77 13.54 16.30
CA ARG A 186 -10.58 14.33 16.64
C ARG A 186 -9.66 14.38 15.44
N ILE A 187 -9.23 15.58 15.07
CA ILE A 187 -8.04 15.78 14.23
C ILE A 187 -6.82 15.65 15.14
N ALA A 188 -6.18 14.48 15.10
CA ALA A 188 -5.08 14.08 15.97
C ALA A 188 -3.71 14.50 15.42
N GLY A 189 -3.63 14.78 14.13
CA GLY A 189 -2.39 15.20 13.50
C GLY A 189 -2.55 15.42 12.01
N VAL A 190 -1.48 15.93 11.41
CA VAL A 190 -1.35 16.22 9.99
C VAL A 190 0.02 15.74 9.51
N GLY A 191 0.04 15.00 8.42
CA GLY A 191 1.23 14.72 7.64
C GLY A 191 1.45 15.91 6.71
N HIS A 192 2.56 16.62 6.90
CA HIS A 192 3.02 17.72 6.08
C HIS A 192 4.07 17.18 5.11
N LEU A 193 3.70 17.04 3.84
CA LEU A 193 4.59 16.59 2.78
C LEU A 193 5.25 17.78 2.08
N ARG A 194 6.49 17.60 1.64
CA ARG A 194 7.28 18.68 1.05
C ARG A 194 7.73 18.41 -0.39
N PRO A 195 8.06 19.48 -1.14
CA PRO A 195 8.39 19.41 -2.55
C PRO A 195 9.53 18.46 -2.89
N ARG A 196 10.58 18.35 -2.06
CA ARG A 196 11.76 17.50 -2.35
C ARG A 196 11.43 16.04 -2.75
N PHE A 197 10.21 15.57 -2.44
CA PHE A 197 9.70 14.21 -2.68
C PHE A 197 8.58 14.12 -3.72
N LEU A 198 8.18 15.26 -4.28
CA LEU A 198 7.29 15.37 -5.43
C LEU A 198 7.99 16.14 -6.58
N GLU A 199 9.19 16.64 -6.33
CA GLU A 199 10.20 17.11 -7.27
C GLU A 199 10.93 15.88 -7.84
N GLY A 200 10.28 15.24 -8.82
CA GLY A 200 10.64 13.91 -9.32
C GLY A 200 10.89 13.78 -10.82
N PHE A 201 10.79 14.86 -11.58
CA PHE A 201 11.24 14.96 -12.98
C PHE A 201 11.88 16.32 -13.28
N CYS A 202 12.08 17.12 -12.24
CA CYS A 202 12.40 18.53 -12.36
C CYS A 202 13.70 18.79 -11.59
N ASP A 203 14.80 18.91 -12.33
CA ASP A 203 16.18 19.27 -11.94
C ASP A 203 16.89 18.48 -10.80
N TYR A 204 16.28 17.46 -10.17
CA TYR A 204 16.89 16.77 -8.99
C TYR A 204 16.93 15.24 -8.98
N ASN A 205 16.19 14.52 -9.83
CA ASN A 205 16.55 13.12 -10.05
C ASN A 205 17.92 13.09 -10.73
N ALA A 206 18.73 12.10 -10.39
CA ALA A 206 20.00 11.92 -11.04
C ALA A 206 19.76 11.73 -12.54
N SER A 207 20.68 12.28 -13.34
CA SER A 207 20.52 12.42 -14.79
C SER A 207 20.44 11.09 -15.55
N CYS A 208 20.64 9.96 -14.88
CA CYS A 208 20.46 8.61 -15.41
C CYS A 208 19.05 8.04 -15.17
N VAL A 209 18.24 8.59 -14.27
CA VAL A 209 16.84 8.15 -14.05
C VAL A 209 16.01 8.46 -15.29
N ARG A 210 15.12 7.55 -15.69
CA ARG A 210 14.32 7.64 -16.92
C ARG A 210 12.84 7.41 -16.61
N ASN A 211 11.97 8.32 -17.04
CA ASN A 211 10.51 8.12 -17.03
C ASN A 211 10.18 6.85 -17.80
N ALA A 212 9.30 6.03 -17.23
CA ALA A 212 8.79 4.84 -17.87
C ALA A 212 8.20 5.11 -19.27
N GLU A 213 7.56 6.26 -19.48
CA GLU A 213 6.97 6.59 -20.80
C GLU A 213 8.01 6.98 -21.86
N CYS A 214 9.27 7.24 -21.51
CA CYS A 214 10.33 7.58 -22.50
C CYS A 214 11.09 6.38 -23.06
N GLY A 215 10.92 5.22 -22.45
CA GLY A 215 11.57 3.99 -22.85
C GLY A 215 11.10 2.91 -21.91
N SER A 216 10.59 1.82 -22.46
CA SER A 216 10.26 0.61 -21.71
C SER A 216 10.26 -0.59 -22.62
N ASP A 217 10.82 -1.70 -22.15
CA ASP A 217 10.65 -2.99 -22.78
C ASP A 217 9.19 -3.48 -22.62
N PRO A 218 8.58 -4.14 -23.63
CA PRO A 218 7.25 -4.75 -23.50
C PRO A 218 7.10 -5.67 -22.28
N THR A 219 8.19 -6.26 -21.78
CA THR A 219 8.25 -7.11 -20.59
C THR A 219 7.68 -6.43 -19.34
N VAL A 220 7.75 -5.10 -19.24
CA VAL A 220 7.22 -4.35 -18.08
C VAL A 220 5.85 -3.72 -18.31
N ALA A 221 5.15 -4.06 -19.39
CA ALA A 221 3.84 -3.48 -19.71
C ALA A 221 2.84 -3.65 -18.55
N ASP A 222 2.78 -4.83 -17.94
CA ASP A 222 1.91 -5.08 -16.78
C ASP A 222 2.47 -4.48 -15.48
N ALA A 223 3.79 -4.33 -15.35
CA ALA A 223 4.41 -3.72 -14.17
C ALA A 223 4.02 -2.25 -13.99
N ARG A 224 3.73 -1.53 -15.09
CA ARG A 224 3.18 -0.16 -15.04
C ARG A 224 1.82 -0.10 -14.33
N ASP A 225 1.00 -1.14 -14.47
CA ASP A 225 -0.33 -1.19 -13.88
C ASP A 225 -0.35 -1.89 -12.51
N ALA A 226 0.69 -2.66 -12.19
CA ALA A 226 0.83 -3.35 -10.91
C ALA A 226 1.60 -2.55 -9.83
N THR A 227 2.51 -1.67 -10.26
CA THR A 227 3.40 -0.92 -9.37
C THR A 227 2.72 0.32 -8.80
N ALA A 228 2.89 0.54 -7.50
CA ALA A 228 2.37 1.72 -6.81
C ALA A 228 3.42 2.43 -5.98
N HIS A 229 3.31 3.76 -5.94
CA HIS A 229 3.98 4.59 -4.95
C HIS A 229 3.32 4.38 -3.59
N MET A 230 4.13 4.12 -2.58
CA MET A 230 3.70 3.91 -1.19
C MET A 230 3.96 5.15 -0.35
N GLN A 231 3.02 5.49 0.53
CA GLN A 231 3.20 6.57 1.50
C GLN A 231 2.57 6.26 2.86
N TRP A 232 3.31 6.44 3.96
CA TRP A 232 2.77 6.21 5.31
C TRP A 232 3.43 7.08 6.39
N PRO A 233 2.72 7.37 7.48
CA PRO A 233 3.32 7.96 8.69
C PRO A 233 4.02 6.90 9.54
N SER A 234 5.20 7.21 10.08
CA SER A 234 5.78 6.44 11.20
C SER A 234 6.54 7.37 12.13
N GLY A 235 6.14 7.40 13.41
CA GLY A 235 6.69 8.35 14.37
C GLY A 235 6.50 9.81 13.90
N PRO A 236 7.56 10.64 13.89
CA PRO A 236 7.45 12.06 13.54
C PRO A 236 7.53 12.33 12.03
N TYR A 237 7.62 11.31 11.17
CA TYR A 237 7.87 11.47 9.74
C TYR A 237 6.81 10.80 8.86
N MET A 238 6.68 11.32 7.64
CA MET A 238 6.04 10.63 6.52
C MET A 238 7.15 9.96 5.71
N TYR A 239 6.89 8.75 5.23
CA TYR A 239 7.83 7.95 4.45
C TYR A 239 7.23 7.54 3.12
N ILE A 240 8.11 7.29 2.16
CA ILE A 240 7.76 6.77 0.84
C ILE A 240 8.61 5.57 0.47
N CYS A 241 8.03 4.69 -0.34
CA CYS A 241 8.67 3.55 -0.99
C CYS A 241 7.87 3.19 -2.27
N THR A 242 8.20 2.05 -2.87
CA THR A 242 7.46 1.44 -3.96
C THR A 242 7.05 0.01 -3.56
N GLY A 243 6.01 -0.51 -4.19
CA GLY A 243 5.72 -1.95 -4.22
C GLY A 243 4.88 -2.32 -5.44
N GLY A 244 4.52 -3.58 -5.57
CA GLY A 244 3.69 -4.04 -6.69
C GLY A 244 2.80 -5.23 -6.36
N LEU A 245 1.68 -5.33 -7.07
CA LEU A 245 0.73 -6.42 -6.94
C LEU A 245 1.30 -7.72 -7.52
N LEU A 246 1.10 -8.83 -6.81
CA LEU A 246 1.44 -10.19 -7.25
C LEU A 246 0.17 -10.99 -7.52
N ALA A 247 0.22 -11.81 -8.58
CA ALA A 247 -0.80 -12.82 -8.83
C ALA A 247 -0.58 -14.04 -7.93
N ASP A 248 -1.67 -14.72 -7.58
CA ASP A 248 -1.62 -16.09 -7.09
C ASP A 248 -1.87 -17.10 -8.23
N THR A 249 -1.68 -18.39 -7.97
CA THR A 249 -1.93 -19.46 -8.95
C THR A 249 -3.42 -19.78 -9.12
N ALA A 250 -4.28 -19.31 -8.20
CA ALA A 250 -5.73 -19.51 -8.23
C ALA A 250 -6.49 -18.47 -9.07
N GLY A 251 -5.84 -17.36 -9.42
CA GLY A 251 -6.42 -16.25 -10.15
C GLY A 251 -7.48 -15.48 -9.37
N SER A 252 -7.24 -15.29 -8.07
CA SER A 252 -8.27 -14.81 -7.12
C SER A 252 -8.50 -13.29 -7.15
N GLU A 253 -7.63 -12.51 -7.80
CA GLU A 253 -7.51 -11.05 -7.68
C GLU A 253 -7.38 -10.54 -6.22
N ILE A 254 -6.97 -11.38 -5.25
CA ILE A 254 -6.60 -10.92 -3.91
C ILE A 254 -5.41 -9.95 -4.05
N PRO A 255 -5.47 -8.73 -3.46
CA PRO A 255 -4.44 -7.71 -3.64
C PRO A 255 -3.20 -8.00 -2.79
N TYR A 256 -2.51 -9.10 -3.10
CA TYR A 256 -1.18 -9.40 -2.58
C TYR A 256 -0.19 -8.38 -3.11
N PHE A 257 0.52 -7.69 -2.22
CA PHE A 257 1.35 -6.55 -2.58
C PHE A 257 2.74 -6.70 -1.96
N LEU A 258 3.76 -6.81 -2.81
CA LEU A 258 5.16 -7.01 -2.44
C LEU A 258 5.87 -5.65 -2.28
N THR A 259 6.64 -5.52 -1.20
CA THR A 259 7.58 -4.41 -0.96
C THR A 259 8.78 -4.89 -0.13
N ALA A 260 9.62 -3.97 0.35
CA ALA A 260 10.77 -4.26 1.20
C ALA A 260 10.45 -4.20 2.72
N ASN A 261 11.13 -5.05 3.50
CA ASN A 261 11.02 -5.08 4.98
C ASN A 261 11.43 -3.75 5.62
N HIS A 262 12.48 -3.12 5.10
CA HIS A 262 12.98 -1.85 5.60
C HIS A 262 12.00 -0.71 5.33
N CYS A 263 11.10 -0.83 4.35
CA CYS A 263 10.00 0.11 4.16
C CYS A 263 8.98 -0.05 5.30
N ILE A 264 8.36 -1.22 5.40
CA ILE A 264 7.35 -1.50 6.43
C ILE A 264 7.51 -2.94 6.91
N SER A 265 7.68 -3.10 8.23
CA SER A 265 7.78 -4.39 8.92
C SER A 265 6.88 -4.47 10.16
N LYS A 266 5.95 -3.52 10.32
CA LYS A 266 5.06 -3.42 11.49
C LYS A 266 3.63 -3.16 11.04
N GLY A 267 2.69 -3.96 11.55
CA GLY A 267 1.27 -3.84 11.21
C GLY A 267 0.68 -2.46 11.47
N LYS A 268 1.14 -1.76 12.52
CA LYS A 268 0.71 -0.38 12.81
C LYS A 268 1.07 0.63 11.71
N ASP A 269 2.13 0.37 10.95
CA ASP A 269 2.59 1.25 9.87
C ASP A 269 1.89 0.82 8.56
N ALA A 270 1.80 -0.49 8.29
CA ALA A 270 1.06 -1.06 7.16
C ALA A 270 -0.42 -0.64 7.14
N ARG A 271 -1.07 -0.61 8.31
CA ARG A 271 -2.45 -0.14 8.49
C ARG A 271 -2.66 1.30 7.99
N ASN A 272 -1.63 2.13 8.05
CA ASN A 272 -1.69 3.54 7.65
C ASN A 272 -1.10 3.80 6.26
N LEU A 273 -0.81 2.75 5.48
CA LEU A 273 -0.35 2.86 4.10
C LEU A 273 -1.38 3.57 3.22
N GLU A 274 -0.91 4.40 2.30
CA GLU A 274 -1.66 4.87 1.13
C GLU A 274 -0.84 4.48 -0.11
N ASN A 275 -1.47 3.83 -1.08
CA ASN A 275 -0.85 3.49 -2.35
C ASN A 275 -1.42 4.35 -3.47
N PHE A 276 -0.59 4.69 -4.45
CA PHE A 276 -0.95 5.45 -5.65
C PHE A 276 -0.57 4.60 -6.87
N PHE A 277 -1.56 3.98 -7.50
CA PHE A 277 -1.38 3.14 -8.68
C PHE A 277 -1.41 3.99 -9.96
N GLN A 278 -0.76 3.52 -11.03
CA GLN A 278 -0.80 4.18 -12.35
C GLN A 278 -0.45 5.68 -12.27
N LEU A 279 0.50 6.02 -11.39
CA LEU A 279 1.04 7.39 -11.26
C LEU A 279 2.12 7.58 -12.32
N THR A 280 1.71 7.99 -13.52
CA THR A 280 2.55 8.18 -14.69
C THR A 280 2.60 9.64 -15.15
N THR A 281 3.59 9.97 -15.98
CA THR A 281 3.73 11.27 -16.65
C THR A 281 4.22 11.06 -18.08
N SER A 282 3.94 11.99 -19.00
CA SER A 282 4.30 11.84 -20.42
C SER A 282 5.82 11.90 -20.63
N CYS A 283 6.33 11.31 -21.72
CA CYS A 283 7.77 11.41 -22.01
C CYS A 283 8.22 12.85 -22.30
N GLU A 284 7.36 13.68 -22.88
CA GLU A 284 7.66 15.08 -23.19
C GLU A 284 8.03 15.87 -21.93
N SER A 285 7.44 15.50 -20.78
CA SER A 285 7.77 16.03 -19.45
C SER A 285 9.19 15.67 -18.97
N GLN A 286 10.01 15.00 -19.78
CA GLN A 286 11.43 14.74 -19.54
C GLN A 286 12.38 15.58 -20.42
N SER A 287 11.86 16.35 -21.40
CA SER A 287 12.68 17.00 -22.44
C SER A 287 12.95 18.52 -22.31
N SER A 288 12.36 19.22 -21.34
CA SER A 288 12.43 20.69 -21.19
C SER A 288 13.21 21.15 -19.95
N SER A 289 14.53 21.39 -20.04
CA SER A 289 15.29 21.99 -18.93
C SER A 289 15.31 23.53 -18.97
N PRO A 290 15.18 24.23 -17.81
CA PRO A 290 14.81 23.69 -16.50
C PRO A 290 13.34 23.26 -16.48
N HIS A 291 13.07 22.10 -15.91
CA HIS A 291 11.72 21.55 -15.85
C HIS A 291 10.95 22.22 -14.71
N PRO A 292 9.81 22.88 -14.97
CA PRO A 292 8.96 23.37 -13.91
C PRO A 292 8.33 22.19 -13.16
N CYS A 293 8.50 22.12 -11.84
CA CYS A 293 7.84 21.13 -10.98
C CYS A 293 6.31 21.16 -11.06
N ASP A 294 5.75 22.25 -11.58
CA ASP A 294 4.31 22.47 -11.74
C ASP A 294 3.59 21.30 -12.44
N ASP A 295 4.25 20.65 -13.40
CA ASP A 295 3.66 19.53 -14.14
C ASP A 295 3.37 18.33 -13.22
N ILE A 296 4.30 17.96 -12.32
CA ILE A 296 4.11 16.83 -11.40
C ILE A 296 3.04 17.14 -10.35
N PHE A 297 3.05 18.38 -9.84
CA PHE A 297 2.03 18.84 -8.91
C PHE A 297 0.64 18.81 -9.57
N ASP A 298 0.53 19.20 -10.84
CA ASP A 298 -0.71 19.08 -11.60
C ASP A 298 -1.10 17.61 -11.81
N HIS A 299 -0.16 16.75 -12.19
CA HIS A 299 -0.39 15.31 -12.35
C HIS A 299 -0.95 14.65 -11.08
N MET A 300 -0.38 14.97 -9.91
CA MET A 300 -0.86 14.46 -8.63
C MET A 300 -2.19 15.07 -8.19
N SER A 301 -2.39 16.37 -8.46
CA SER A 301 -3.65 17.06 -8.19
C SER A 301 -4.79 16.48 -9.04
N ASN A 302 -4.47 16.09 -10.27
CA ASN A 302 -5.38 15.48 -11.23
C ASN A 302 -5.36 13.96 -11.23
N HIS A 303 -4.64 13.33 -10.30
CA HIS A 303 -4.61 11.89 -10.18
C HIS A 303 -5.99 11.36 -9.75
N PRO A 304 -6.57 10.37 -10.45
CA PRO A 304 -7.87 9.81 -10.13
C PRO A 304 -7.91 9.22 -8.72
N GLN A 305 -8.92 9.56 -7.92
CA GLN A 305 -9.00 9.10 -6.53
C GLN A 305 -9.25 7.60 -6.41
N SER A 306 -9.90 6.99 -7.40
CA SER A 306 -10.16 5.55 -7.45
C SER A 306 -8.90 4.71 -7.73
N LEU A 307 -7.77 5.34 -8.02
CA LEU A 307 -6.46 4.68 -8.21
C LEU A 307 -5.61 4.69 -6.94
N ARG A 308 -6.23 4.97 -5.79
CA ARG A 308 -5.58 4.97 -4.49
C ARG A 308 -6.24 3.96 -3.56
N THR A 309 -5.45 3.39 -2.67
CA THR A 309 -5.95 2.47 -1.63
C THR A 309 -5.43 2.87 -0.26
N LEU A 310 -6.20 2.56 0.78
CA LEU A 310 -5.83 2.78 2.18
C LEU A 310 -5.67 1.47 2.97
N GLY A 311 -4.49 1.35 3.59
CA GLY A 311 -4.19 0.32 4.57
C GLY A 311 -3.88 -1.04 3.99
N ALA A 312 -3.09 -1.78 4.75
CA ALA A 312 -2.64 -3.11 4.43
C ALA A 312 -2.46 -3.92 5.73
N ASP A 313 -2.54 -5.23 5.62
CA ASP A 313 -2.17 -6.19 6.65
C ASP A 313 -0.92 -6.95 6.20
N ILE A 314 0.03 -7.16 7.12
CA ILE A 314 1.25 -7.92 6.82
C ILE A 314 0.92 -9.40 6.88
N LEU A 315 1.15 -10.11 5.77
CA LEU A 315 1.05 -11.56 5.68
C LEU A 315 2.36 -12.21 6.09
N SER A 316 3.47 -11.74 5.50
CA SER A 316 4.81 -12.24 5.79
C SER A 316 5.86 -11.14 5.63
N THR A 317 6.94 -11.20 6.41
CA THR A 317 8.02 -10.21 6.36
C THR A 317 9.34 -10.79 6.86
N GLY A 318 10.43 -10.55 6.12
CA GLY A 318 11.74 -11.14 6.41
C GLY A 318 12.89 -10.15 6.22
N ARG A 319 13.84 -10.14 7.16
CA ARG A 319 15.01 -9.25 7.13
C ARG A 319 16.14 -9.74 6.23
N SER A 320 16.34 -11.06 6.15
CA SER A 320 17.44 -11.68 5.38
C SER A 320 17.41 -11.28 3.91
N ALA A 321 16.24 -11.45 3.28
CA ALA A 321 15.94 -11.02 1.91
C ALA A 321 15.16 -9.69 1.83
N ASP A 322 15.01 -8.95 2.94
CA ASP A 322 14.37 -7.62 3.03
C ASP A 322 13.05 -7.51 2.25
N TYR A 323 12.11 -8.42 2.52
CA TYR A 323 10.80 -8.42 1.87
C TYR A 323 9.68 -8.22 2.88
N THR A 324 8.57 -7.69 2.41
CA THR A 324 7.27 -7.75 3.08
C THR A 324 6.19 -8.02 2.04
N LEU A 325 5.38 -9.05 2.30
CA LEU A 325 4.15 -9.31 1.58
C LEU A 325 2.97 -8.78 2.39
N PHE A 326 2.16 -7.92 1.77
CA PHE A 326 0.89 -7.48 2.31
C PHE A 326 -0.29 -8.16 1.63
N GLN A 327 -1.44 -8.11 2.31
CA GLN A 327 -2.74 -8.01 1.66
C GLN A 327 -3.23 -6.57 1.82
N LEU A 328 -3.58 -5.89 0.72
CA LEU A 328 -4.23 -4.58 0.82
C LEU A 328 -5.64 -4.72 1.39
N ARG A 329 -6.07 -3.77 2.22
CA ARG A 329 -7.42 -3.80 2.83
C ARG A 329 -8.53 -3.38 1.88
N GLU A 330 -8.18 -2.68 0.82
CA GLU A 330 -9.07 -2.31 -0.26
C GLU A 330 -8.68 -3.10 -1.51
N SER A 331 -9.66 -3.43 -2.35
CA SER A 331 -9.41 -4.10 -3.62
C SER A 331 -8.45 -3.28 -4.48
N ALA A 332 -7.64 -3.96 -5.29
CA ALA A 332 -6.82 -3.29 -6.30
C ALA A 332 -7.68 -2.37 -7.17
N PRO A 333 -7.20 -1.17 -7.53
CA PRO A 333 -7.94 -0.29 -8.44
C PRO A 333 -8.26 -0.95 -9.78
N ALA A 334 -9.34 -0.50 -10.43
CA ALA A 334 -9.64 -0.93 -11.79
C ALA A 334 -8.46 -0.65 -12.74
N GLY A 335 -8.24 -1.53 -13.69
CA GLY A 335 -7.11 -1.48 -14.62
C GLY A 335 -5.77 -1.97 -14.06
N SER A 336 -5.68 -2.31 -12.77
CA SER A 336 -4.44 -2.86 -12.19
C SER A 336 -4.11 -4.23 -12.78
N ALA A 337 -2.81 -4.52 -12.87
CA ALA A 337 -2.31 -5.86 -13.16
C ALA A 337 -1.76 -6.52 -11.90
N PHE A 338 -1.68 -7.84 -11.92
CA PHE A 338 -1.13 -8.70 -10.89
C PHE A 338 0.03 -9.48 -11.50
N LEU A 339 1.25 -9.18 -11.07
CA LEU A 339 2.45 -9.73 -11.69
C LEU A 339 2.60 -11.21 -11.36
N GLY A 340 2.85 -12.03 -12.38
CA GLY A 340 3.37 -13.36 -12.16
C GLY A 340 4.75 -13.31 -11.50
N TRP A 341 5.15 -14.41 -10.88
CA TRP A 341 6.44 -14.53 -10.20
C TRP A 341 7.15 -15.83 -10.61
N SER A 342 8.43 -15.93 -10.28
CA SER A 342 9.26 -17.12 -10.48
C SER A 342 10.12 -17.37 -9.24
N SER A 343 10.02 -18.57 -8.68
CA SER A 343 10.86 -19.04 -7.56
C SER A 343 12.19 -19.64 -8.03
N THR A 344 12.49 -19.61 -9.34
CA THR A 344 13.79 -20.04 -9.86
C THR A 344 14.89 -19.12 -9.32
N PRO A 345 15.94 -19.65 -8.65
CA PRO A 345 17.03 -18.83 -8.16
C PRO A 345 17.84 -18.21 -9.31
N ILE A 346 17.94 -16.88 -9.33
CA ILE A 346 18.72 -16.14 -10.35
C ILE A 346 19.91 -15.35 -9.79
N ALA A 347 20.14 -15.40 -8.47
CA ALA A 347 21.21 -14.62 -7.82
C ALA A 347 22.64 -14.96 -8.33
N PHE A 348 22.80 -16.12 -8.97
CA PHE A 348 24.04 -16.64 -9.54
C PHE A 348 24.00 -16.81 -11.06
N ASP A 349 22.96 -16.29 -11.72
CA ASP A 349 22.77 -16.38 -13.17
C ASP A 349 23.40 -15.16 -13.86
N ASP A 350 24.71 -15.23 -14.12
CA ASP A 350 25.47 -14.11 -14.68
C ASP A 350 24.95 -13.70 -16.05
N GLY A 351 24.74 -12.40 -16.25
CA GLY A 351 24.21 -11.89 -17.51
C GLY A 351 22.68 -11.93 -17.64
N ALA A 352 21.94 -12.40 -16.63
CA ALA A 352 20.48 -12.39 -16.67
C ALA A 352 19.94 -10.94 -16.71
N ASP A 353 19.06 -10.65 -17.67
CA ASP A 353 18.42 -9.35 -17.83
C ASP A 353 17.26 -9.16 -16.85
N LEU A 354 17.20 -7.97 -16.26
CA LEU A 354 16.25 -7.57 -15.24
C LEU A 354 15.62 -6.22 -15.59
N PHE A 355 14.32 -6.11 -15.34
CA PHE A 355 13.53 -4.94 -15.69
C PHE A 355 12.74 -4.44 -14.48
N ARG A 356 12.55 -3.12 -14.37
CA ARG A 356 11.87 -2.53 -13.22
C ARG A 356 11.03 -1.32 -13.59
N ILE A 357 9.88 -1.22 -12.94
CA ILE A 357 9.13 0.03 -12.77
C ILE A 357 9.24 0.45 -11.30
N SER A 358 9.57 1.71 -11.03
CA SER A 358 9.69 2.22 -9.66
C SER A 358 9.25 3.67 -9.51
N HIS A 359 9.24 4.20 -8.27
CA HIS A 359 8.97 5.61 -7.97
C HIS A 359 10.17 6.30 -7.26
N PRO A 360 11.27 6.59 -7.99
CA PRO A 360 12.43 7.30 -7.44
C PRO A 360 12.04 8.67 -6.91
N GLY A 361 12.44 8.99 -5.69
CA GLY A 361 12.13 10.25 -5.03
C GLY A 361 10.64 10.49 -4.78
N GLY A 362 9.75 9.51 -5.01
CA GLY A 362 8.29 9.72 -4.99
C GLY A 362 7.70 10.25 -6.30
N ALA A 363 8.51 10.34 -7.35
CA ALA A 363 8.12 10.75 -8.69
C ALA A 363 7.08 9.80 -9.32
N PRO A 364 6.40 10.22 -10.41
CA PRO A 364 5.77 9.29 -11.34
C PRO A 364 6.73 8.20 -11.84
N GLN A 365 6.17 7.13 -12.40
CA GLN A 365 6.91 5.91 -12.73
C GLN A 365 8.19 6.15 -13.54
N ALA A 366 9.29 5.56 -13.07
CA ALA A 366 10.54 5.43 -13.77
C ALA A 366 10.74 3.99 -14.25
N TYR A 367 11.54 3.83 -15.30
CA TYR A 367 11.94 2.53 -15.84
C TYR A 367 13.46 2.38 -15.80
N SER A 368 13.91 1.17 -15.46
CA SER A 368 15.32 0.79 -15.49
C SER A 368 15.52 -0.66 -15.88
N GLU A 369 16.69 -0.92 -16.47
CA GLU A 369 17.19 -2.22 -16.90
C GLU A 369 18.49 -2.51 -16.16
N HIS A 370 18.66 -3.76 -15.75
CA HIS A 370 19.83 -4.22 -15.03
C HIS A 370 20.26 -5.58 -15.56
N THR A 371 21.54 -5.89 -15.40
CA THR A 371 22.08 -7.22 -15.73
C THR A 371 22.70 -7.81 -14.48
N VAL A 372 22.35 -9.04 -14.11
CA VAL A 372 22.96 -9.75 -12.98
C VAL A 372 24.47 -9.85 -13.20
N ASP A 373 25.24 -9.43 -12.20
CA ASP A 373 26.69 -9.45 -12.21
C ASP A 373 27.17 -10.30 -11.04
N VAL A 374 27.62 -11.53 -11.31
CA VAL A 374 28.12 -12.45 -10.26
C VAL A 374 29.48 -12.05 -9.72
N SER A 375 30.21 -11.20 -10.46
CA SER A 375 31.51 -10.67 -10.03
C SER A 375 31.37 -9.47 -9.08
N ALA A 376 30.19 -8.85 -9.02
CA ALA A 376 29.91 -7.77 -8.08
C ALA A 376 30.14 -8.25 -6.63
N GLY A 377 30.94 -7.46 -5.90
CA GLY A 377 31.16 -7.66 -4.48
C GLY A 377 29.86 -7.53 -3.69
N THR A 378 29.77 -8.25 -2.57
CA THR A 378 28.59 -8.22 -1.69
C THR A 378 28.77 -7.19 -0.57
N CYS A 379 27.66 -6.64 -0.10
CA CYS A 379 27.66 -5.76 1.06
C CYS A 379 27.55 -6.59 2.33
N GLN A 380 28.13 -6.10 3.43
CA GLN A 380 28.03 -6.77 4.72
C GLN A 380 26.55 -7.00 5.09
N SER A 381 26.23 -8.19 5.56
CA SER A 381 24.87 -8.68 5.88
C SER A 381 23.92 -8.92 4.71
N TRP A 382 24.36 -8.71 3.46
CA TRP A 382 23.59 -8.94 2.24
C TRP A 382 24.27 -10.05 1.41
N PRO A 383 24.21 -11.32 1.84
CA PRO A 383 24.84 -12.41 1.09
C PRO A 383 24.12 -12.64 -0.24
N ARG A 384 24.89 -12.99 -1.28
CA ARG A 384 24.33 -13.48 -2.56
C ARG A 384 23.61 -14.82 -2.32
N GLY A 385 22.50 -15.03 -3.00
CA GLY A 385 21.56 -16.11 -2.71
C GLY A 385 20.27 -15.51 -2.15
N ASP A 386 20.36 -14.91 -0.96
CA ASP A 386 19.29 -14.07 -0.38
C ASP A 386 19.08 -12.78 -1.18
N ARG A 387 20.12 -12.39 -1.93
CA ARG A 387 20.20 -11.17 -2.71
C ARG A 387 20.60 -11.43 -4.14
N ILE A 388 20.02 -10.64 -5.05
CA ILE A 388 20.44 -10.53 -6.45
C ILE A 388 21.23 -9.23 -6.58
N TYR A 389 22.41 -9.32 -7.18
CA TYR A 389 23.28 -8.17 -7.46
C TYR A 389 23.35 -7.96 -8.96
N SER A 390 23.04 -6.76 -9.41
CA SER A 390 23.00 -6.39 -10.82
C SER A 390 23.65 -5.03 -11.07
N ARG A 391 24.02 -4.78 -12.33
CA ARG A 391 24.51 -3.48 -12.80
C ARG A 391 23.47 -2.81 -13.67
N ASP A 392 23.32 -1.51 -13.49
CA ASP A 392 22.38 -0.71 -14.27
C ASP A 392 22.88 -0.58 -15.72
N VAL A 393 22.00 -0.88 -16.68
CA VAL A 393 22.25 -0.79 -18.13
C VAL A 393 21.50 0.41 -18.74
N TYR A 394 20.28 0.63 -18.27
CA TYR A 394 19.44 1.77 -18.64
C TYR A 394 18.66 2.23 -17.41
N GLY A 395 18.45 3.54 -17.27
CA GLY A 395 17.79 4.05 -16.07
C GLY A 395 18.66 3.88 -14.82
N ALA A 396 18.06 4.18 -13.67
CA ALA A 396 18.65 3.93 -12.35
C ALA A 396 17.55 3.89 -11.29
N THR A 397 17.92 3.51 -10.07
CA THR A 397 17.05 3.61 -8.89
C THR A 397 17.54 4.67 -7.91
N GLU A 398 16.62 5.24 -7.12
CA GLU A 398 16.94 6.15 -6.01
C GLU A 398 16.09 5.85 -4.77
N GLY A 399 16.35 6.56 -3.66
CA GLY A 399 15.48 6.56 -2.48
C GLY A 399 14.01 6.72 -2.88
N GLY A 400 13.12 5.91 -2.30
CA GLY A 400 11.71 5.78 -2.72
C GLY A 400 11.47 4.64 -3.73
N SER A 401 12.47 4.20 -4.48
CA SER A 401 12.36 3.01 -5.35
C SER A 401 12.33 1.70 -4.55
N SER A 402 12.77 1.73 -3.29
CA SER A 402 12.82 0.58 -2.38
C SER A 402 11.49 -0.19 -2.38
N GLY A 403 11.58 -1.51 -2.50
CA GLY A 403 10.44 -2.42 -2.57
C GLY A 403 9.82 -2.60 -3.96
N SER A 404 10.26 -1.85 -4.97
CA SER A 404 9.80 -2.08 -6.36
C SER A 404 10.13 -3.51 -6.83
N PRO A 405 9.17 -4.22 -7.47
CA PRO A 405 9.45 -5.53 -8.04
C PRO A 405 10.51 -5.45 -9.15
N VAL A 406 11.38 -6.45 -9.21
CA VAL A 406 12.28 -6.66 -10.35
C VAL A 406 11.82 -7.89 -11.13
N LEU A 407 11.75 -7.74 -12.46
CA LEU A 407 11.19 -8.71 -13.38
C LEU A 407 12.29 -9.34 -14.22
N ASN A 408 12.20 -10.65 -14.49
CA ASN A 408 13.02 -11.31 -15.51
C ASN A 408 12.49 -11.02 -16.93
N SER A 409 13.18 -11.50 -17.97
CA SER A 409 12.78 -11.36 -19.38
C SER A 409 11.45 -12.00 -19.75
N ALA A 410 10.85 -12.81 -18.87
CA ALA A 410 9.51 -13.37 -19.05
C ALA A 410 8.41 -12.51 -18.39
N GLY A 411 8.76 -11.36 -17.82
CA GLY A 411 7.83 -10.48 -17.11
C GLY A 411 7.40 -11.02 -15.76
N GLN A 412 8.19 -11.90 -15.15
CA GLN A 412 7.90 -12.49 -13.85
C GLN A 412 8.76 -11.84 -12.77
N VAL A 413 8.16 -11.53 -11.63
CA VAL A 413 8.86 -11.06 -10.44
C VAL A 413 9.85 -12.13 -9.95
N VAL A 414 11.10 -11.72 -9.79
CA VAL A 414 12.21 -12.53 -9.26
C VAL A 414 12.81 -11.93 -7.98
N GLY A 415 12.29 -10.78 -7.54
CA GLY A 415 12.71 -10.10 -6.33
C GLY A 415 12.11 -8.71 -6.17
N GLN A 416 12.64 -7.95 -5.22
CA GLN A 416 12.25 -6.58 -4.94
C GLN A 416 13.43 -5.74 -4.44
N LEU A 417 13.45 -4.45 -4.80
CA LEU A 417 14.60 -3.59 -4.53
C LEU A 417 14.85 -3.43 -3.03
N SER A 418 16.05 -3.77 -2.60
CA SER A 418 16.53 -3.54 -1.23
C SER A 418 17.38 -2.26 -1.15
N GLY A 419 18.11 -1.95 -2.21
CA GLY A 419 18.89 -0.72 -2.32
C GLY A 419 20.08 -0.88 -3.27
N ALA A 420 21.20 -0.23 -2.94
CA ALA A 420 22.43 -0.30 -3.71
C ALA A 420 23.62 -0.69 -2.83
N CYS A 421 24.63 -1.30 -3.45
CA CYS A 421 25.88 -1.70 -2.81
C CYS A 421 27.06 -1.27 -3.66
N GLY A 422 28.03 -0.56 -3.09
CA GLY A 422 29.17 -0.06 -3.86
C GLY A 422 30.01 0.95 -3.10
N THR A 423 31.00 1.51 -3.77
CA THR A 423 31.90 2.52 -3.18
C THR A 423 31.40 3.96 -3.37
N ASN A 424 30.35 4.18 -4.19
CA ASN A 424 29.84 5.50 -4.53
C ASN A 424 28.30 5.58 -4.52
N VAL A 425 27.65 4.95 -3.54
CA VAL A 425 26.18 4.84 -3.48
C VAL A 425 25.41 6.17 -3.33
N ASN A 426 26.11 7.30 -3.19
CA ASN A 426 25.49 8.63 -3.20
C ASN A 426 25.35 9.21 -4.62
N ASP A 427 26.05 8.63 -5.61
CA ASP A 427 25.87 8.91 -7.03
C ASP A 427 25.24 7.67 -7.68
N VAL A 428 23.91 7.70 -7.79
CA VAL A 428 23.15 6.56 -8.33
C VAL A 428 23.45 6.29 -9.82
N CYS A 429 24.08 7.24 -10.53
CA CYS A 429 24.46 7.06 -11.92
C CYS A 429 25.82 6.38 -12.09
N ASP A 430 26.57 6.15 -11.02
CA ASP A 430 27.84 5.43 -11.05
C ASP A 430 27.63 3.90 -11.04
N ALA A 431 27.05 3.38 -12.12
CA ALA A 431 26.82 1.95 -12.31
C ALA A 431 28.11 1.12 -12.34
N GLY A 432 29.27 1.76 -12.58
CA GLY A 432 30.58 1.10 -12.54
C GLY A 432 31.03 0.79 -11.11
N SER A 433 30.78 1.70 -10.17
CA SER A 433 31.15 1.53 -8.76
C SER A 433 30.04 0.91 -7.90
N ASN A 434 28.78 0.96 -8.37
CA ASN A 434 27.61 0.52 -7.64
C ASN A 434 26.91 -0.67 -8.32
N ALA A 435 26.42 -1.58 -7.50
CA ALA A 435 25.46 -2.61 -7.87
C ALA A 435 24.09 -2.25 -7.29
N THR A 436 23.05 -2.46 -8.10
CA THR A 436 21.67 -2.50 -7.64
C THR A 436 21.43 -3.86 -6.97
N VAL A 437 20.74 -3.84 -5.81
CA VAL A 437 20.57 -5.04 -4.97
C VAL A 437 19.10 -5.28 -4.66
N ASP A 438 18.64 -6.47 -5.02
CA ASP A 438 17.29 -6.96 -4.79
C ASP A 438 17.29 -8.08 -3.74
N GLY A 439 16.21 -8.18 -2.97
CA GLY A 439 15.88 -9.40 -2.25
C GLY A 439 15.46 -10.47 -3.25
N ALA A 440 16.08 -11.65 -3.18
CA ALA A 440 15.77 -12.73 -4.12
C ALA A 440 14.46 -13.41 -3.75
N PHE A 441 13.47 -13.40 -4.65
CA PHE A 441 12.16 -14.05 -4.41
C PHE A 441 12.31 -15.54 -4.08
N ALA A 442 13.22 -16.22 -4.77
CA ALA A 442 13.56 -17.62 -4.51
C ALA A 442 14.04 -17.89 -3.06
N ALA A 443 14.63 -16.90 -2.39
CA ALA A 443 15.17 -17.07 -1.04
C ALA A 443 14.12 -16.93 0.06
N TYR A 444 12.93 -16.43 -0.26
CA TYR A 444 11.83 -16.30 0.70
C TYR A 444 10.51 -16.90 0.19
N TYR A 445 10.56 -17.71 -0.87
CA TYR A 445 9.38 -18.25 -1.51
C TYR A 445 8.58 -19.13 -0.54
N ASP A 446 9.25 -19.95 0.26
CA ASP A 446 8.59 -20.87 1.19
C ASP A 446 7.76 -20.15 2.25
N GLU A 447 8.12 -18.91 2.61
CA GLU A 447 7.39 -18.08 3.57
C GLU A 447 6.16 -17.40 2.98
N VAL A 448 6.04 -17.33 1.65
CA VAL A 448 4.94 -16.64 0.94
C VAL A 448 4.11 -17.56 0.06
N SER A 449 4.59 -18.78 -0.21
CA SER A 449 3.95 -19.76 -1.10
C SER A 449 2.52 -20.07 -0.67
N GLN A 450 2.25 -20.21 0.63
CA GLN A 450 0.89 -20.44 1.14
C GLN A 450 -0.15 -19.39 0.70
N PHE A 451 0.28 -18.18 0.31
CA PHE A 451 -0.59 -17.11 -0.18
C PHE A 451 -0.61 -17.03 -1.71
N LEU A 452 0.55 -17.22 -2.35
CA LEU A 452 0.76 -16.97 -3.78
C LEU A 452 0.62 -18.24 -4.64
N ASP A 453 0.92 -19.38 -4.07
CA ASP A 453 0.63 -20.69 -4.63
C ASP A 453 -0.16 -21.47 -3.59
N PRO A 454 -1.37 -21.00 -3.23
CA PRO A 454 -2.25 -21.79 -2.37
C PRO A 454 -2.47 -23.06 -3.17
N GLN A 455 -1.88 -24.17 -2.72
CA GLN A 455 -2.01 -25.41 -3.45
C GLN A 455 -3.51 -25.60 -3.65
N GLY A 456 -3.90 -25.74 -4.91
CA GLY A 456 -5.25 -26.12 -5.28
C GLY A 456 -5.44 -27.54 -4.77
N CYS A 457 -5.57 -27.68 -3.46
CA CYS A 457 -5.95 -28.91 -2.83
C CYS A 457 -7.38 -29.12 -3.34
N THR A 458 -7.49 -30.10 -4.24
CA THR A 458 -8.78 -30.65 -4.63
C THR A 458 -9.07 -31.63 -3.53
N PRO A 459 -10.06 -31.42 -2.63
CA PRO A 459 -10.21 -32.23 -1.43
C PRO A 459 -10.13 -33.71 -1.80
N GLN A 460 -9.02 -34.34 -1.43
CA GLN A 460 -8.85 -35.79 -1.47
C GLN A 460 -9.05 -36.28 -0.03
N PRO A 461 -9.45 -37.55 0.15
CA PRO A 461 -9.32 -38.16 1.47
C PRO A 461 -7.89 -38.01 1.98
N GLU A 462 -7.72 -37.57 3.22
CA GLU A 462 -6.42 -37.32 3.85
C GLU A 462 -5.50 -38.56 3.77
N ASN A 463 -4.26 -38.34 3.33
CA ASN A 463 -3.21 -39.34 3.26
C ASN A 463 -2.31 -39.22 4.50
N CYS A 464 -2.80 -39.81 5.59
CA CYS A 464 -2.15 -39.79 6.89
C CYS A 464 -0.70 -40.30 6.85
N GLY A 465 0.27 -39.39 6.86
CA GLY A 465 1.70 -39.65 6.98
C GLY A 465 2.59 -39.06 5.88
N ASP A 466 2.08 -38.19 5.00
CA ASP A 466 2.88 -37.50 3.98
C ASP A 466 3.22 -36.04 4.33
N GLY A 467 2.67 -35.49 5.42
CA GLY A 467 2.95 -34.14 5.88
C GLY A 467 2.21 -33.05 5.11
N ILE A 468 1.20 -33.41 4.32
CA ILE A 468 0.45 -32.50 3.45
C ILE A 468 -1.03 -32.55 3.81
N ASP A 469 -1.64 -31.40 4.06
CA ASP A 469 -3.10 -31.22 4.16
C ASP A 469 -3.74 -31.52 2.79
N ASN A 470 -4.24 -32.75 2.60
CA ASN A 470 -4.77 -33.24 1.32
C ASN A 470 -6.27 -32.98 1.15
N ASP A 471 -6.99 -32.68 2.23
CA ASP A 471 -8.43 -32.41 2.25
C ASP A 471 -8.79 -30.92 2.40
N CYS A 472 -7.76 -30.10 2.64
CA CYS A 472 -7.74 -28.64 2.69
C CYS A 472 -8.51 -28.05 3.88
N ASP A 473 -8.62 -28.78 4.99
CA ASP A 473 -9.30 -28.32 6.19
C ASP A 473 -8.41 -27.49 7.13
N GLY A 474 -7.11 -27.39 6.82
CA GLY A 474 -6.10 -26.65 7.58
C GLY A 474 -5.37 -27.48 8.62
N LEU A 475 -5.57 -28.80 8.64
CA LEU A 475 -4.88 -29.77 9.47
C LEU A 475 -4.17 -30.79 8.56
N ALA A 476 -3.15 -31.46 9.08
CA ALA A 476 -2.39 -32.44 8.29
C ALA A 476 -2.07 -33.65 9.18
N ASP A 477 -2.07 -34.83 8.58
CA ASP A 477 -1.71 -36.10 9.23
C ASP A 477 -2.41 -36.31 10.59
N GLU A 478 -1.63 -36.52 11.66
CA GLU A 478 -2.12 -36.81 13.02
C GLU A 478 -2.83 -35.65 13.72
N LEU A 479 -2.80 -34.45 13.11
CA LEU A 479 -3.57 -33.30 13.58
C LEU A 479 -4.94 -33.23 12.90
N ASP A 480 -5.15 -34.00 11.84
CA ASP A 480 -6.38 -34.03 11.05
C ASP A 480 -7.40 -35.06 11.62
N PRO A 481 -8.63 -34.62 11.98
CA PRO A 481 -9.71 -35.50 12.43
C PRO A 481 -10.12 -36.59 11.44
N ASP A 482 -9.89 -36.40 10.15
CA ASP A 482 -10.21 -37.37 9.10
C ASP A 482 -9.21 -38.54 9.09
N CYS A 483 -8.00 -38.35 9.66
CA CYS A 483 -7.08 -39.43 9.99
C CYS A 483 -7.51 -40.29 11.19
N ASP A 484 -8.45 -39.81 12.01
CA ASP A 484 -9.00 -40.52 13.16
C ASP A 484 -10.18 -41.46 12.79
N GLN A 485 -10.65 -41.45 11.54
CA GLN A 485 -11.81 -42.23 11.07
C GLN A 485 -11.47 -43.14 9.88
N GLY A 486 -10.77 -44.27 10.12
CA GLY A 486 -11.13 -45.53 9.46
C GLY A 486 -10.15 -46.23 8.51
N GLY A 487 -8.83 -46.13 8.70
CA GLY A 487 -7.85 -46.88 7.90
C GLY A 487 -7.55 -48.33 8.35
N GLY A 488 -8.00 -48.74 9.54
CA GLY A 488 -7.63 -50.04 10.12
C GLY A 488 -8.78 -51.05 10.23
N TYR A 489 -8.45 -52.34 10.34
CA TYR A 489 -9.45 -53.40 10.48
C TYR A 489 -10.23 -53.28 11.81
N PRO A 490 -11.53 -53.63 11.80
CA PRO A 490 -12.39 -53.52 12.98
C PRO A 490 -12.02 -54.54 14.07
N PRO A 491 -12.46 -54.33 15.32
CA PRO A 491 -12.25 -55.28 16.41
C PRO A 491 -12.65 -56.71 16.03
N GLY A 492 -11.76 -57.67 16.28
CA GLY A 492 -11.94 -59.09 15.97
C GLY A 492 -11.43 -59.54 14.59
N ALA A 493 -11.09 -58.61 13.68
CA ALA A 493 -10.43 -58.95 12.42
C ALA A 493 -8.98 -59.42 12.65
N ALA A 494 -8.44 -60.24 11.75
CA ALA A 494 -7.05 -60.68 11.85
C ALA A 494 -6.07 -59.53 11.57
N CYS A 495 -4.92 -59.53 12.24
CA CYS A 495 -3.87 -58.51 12.08
C CYS A 495 -2.47 -59.12 12.28
N GLU A 496 -1.44 -58.44 11.80
CA GLU A 496 -0.04 -58.76 12.10
C GLU A 496 0.65 -57.67 12.92
N PHE A 497 0.32 -56.41 12.65
CA PHE A 497 0.87 -55.20 13.28
C PHE A 497 -0.22 -54.37 13.95
N ASP A 498 0.16 -53.55 14.93
CA ASP A 498 -0.77 -52.68 15.64
C ASP A 498 -1.47 -51.70 14.68
N SER A 499 -0.73 -51.17 13.70
CA SER A 499 -1.19 -50.28 12.64
C SER A 499 -2.25 -50.89 11.71
N ASP A 500 -2.39 -52.22 11.70
CA ASP A 500 -3.40 -52.89 10.88
C ASP A 500 -4.82 -52.67 11.44
N CYS A 501 -4.94 -52.22 12.68
CA CYS A 501 -6.20 -52.14 13.42
C CYS A 501 -6.66 -50.70 13.58
N ALA A 502 -7.97 -50.47 13.48
CA ALA A 502 -8.54 -49.14 13.72
C ALA A 502 -8.22 -48.60 15.13
N SER A 503 -7.99 -49.49 16.09
CA SER A 503 -7.59 -49.15 17.47
C SER A 503 -6.08 -49.01 17.67
N ASN A 504 -5.29 -49.12 16.59
CA ASN A 504 -3.84 -49.25 16.60
C ASN A 504 -3.33 -50.30 17.59
N LYS A 505 -4.10 -51.39 17.76
CA LYS A 505 -3.84 -52.46 18.73
C LYS A 505 -4.22 -53.82 18.15
N CYS A 506 -3.19 -54.60 17.87
CA CYS A 506 -3.26 -55.97 17.42
C CYS A 506 -2.84 -56.91 18.55
N LYS A 507 -3.72 -57.82 18.97
CA LYS A 507 -3.47 -58.68 20.13
C LYS A 507 -3.64 -60.16 19.80
N GLY A 508 -2.67 -60.97 20.22
CA GLY A 508 -2.77 -62.43 20.15
C GLY A 508 -1.40 -63.09 19.98
N LYS A 509 -1.40 -64.39 19.73
CA LYS A 509 -0.18 -65.14 19.42
C LYS A 509 0.18 -64.96 17.93
N PRO A 510 1.46 -65.04 17.54
CA PRO A 510 1.86 -65.02 16.14
C PRO A 510 1.05 -66.04 15.31
N GLY A 511 0.47 -65.59 14.19
CA GLY A 511 -0.42 -66.40 13.34
C GLY A 511 -1.90 -66.46 13.78
N ALA A 512 -2.28 -65.79 14.88
CA ALA A 512 -3.66 -65.72 15.37
C ALA A 512 -3.94 -64.41 16.13
N LYS A 513 -3.34 -63.29 15.70
CA LYS A 513 -3.63 -61.99 16.32
C LYS A 513 -4.91 -61.41 15.72
N THR A 514 -5.64 -60.66 16.54
CA THR A 514 -6.85 -59.94 16.13
C THR A 514 -6.86 -58.51 16.63
N CYS A 515 -7.51 -57.63 15.87
CA CYS A 515 -7.69 -56.23 16.23
C CYS A 515 -8.55 -56.09 17.48
N ARG A 516 -8.18 -55.11 18.31
CA ARG A 516 -8.80 -54.92 19.62
C ARG A 516 -9.98 -53.98 19.62
#